data_AF-A0A9X4J4F5-F1
#
_entry.id   AF-A0A9X4J4F5-F1
#
_cell.length_a   1.000
_cell.length_b   1.000
_cell.length_c   1.000
_cell.angle_alpha   90.00
_cell.angle_beta   90.00
_cell.angle_gamma   90.00
#
_symmetry.space_group_name_H-M   'P 1'
#
loop_
_entity.id
_entity.type
_entity.pdbx_description
1 polymer ?
#
loop_
_entity_poly.entity_id
_entity_poly.type
_entity_poly.pdbx_seq_one_letter_code
_entity_poly.pdbx_strand_id
1 'polypeptide(L)'
;METLQQKLERFKKHYFHLIEVAESDVNLDDQKVHSKILCCSILDAISKSAFPEIKSNCQRFISLVQLCRSWPDSQKVSVLHLLRLLEISPILSLEEQQLKKQILLKYSRMFEPTDYLMNSEFSISSDMDVNELLELWPRQNDQYVKVGGVKPHQLKHEHMLWLYRNALVHEYRSPGNGVDLDLGQCAAEHPFYQQVTTVDSLGKNRLQFTSRWELVYPSRFFLNLCKSAIEVACEVNLKRGTSPFNGYSSGTYWLPDFNE
;
A
#
# COMPACT_ATOMS: atom_id res chain seq x y z
N MET A 1 -14.47 -17.81 32.98
CA MET A 1 -14.72 -17.62 31.54
C MET A 1 -14.27 -16.21 31.19
N GLU A 2 -13.43 -16.05 30.17
CA GLU A 2 -12.88 -14.73 29.80
C GLU A 2 -13.96 -13.85 29.14
N THR A 3 -14.10 -12.60 29.58
CA THR A 3 -15.07 -11.64 29.00
C THR A 3 -14.63 -11.18 27.61
N LEU A 4 -15.56 -10.64 26.81
CA LEU A 4 -15.21 -10.06 25.51
C LEU A 4 -14.15 -8.96 25.64
N GLN A 5 -14.27 -8.09 26.64
CA GLN A 5 -13.28 -7.05 26.89
C GLN A 5 -11.89 -7.62 27.18
N GLN A 6 -11.81 -8.65 28.03
CA GLN A 6 -10.54 -9.31 28.33
C GLN A 6 -9.91 -9.93 27.07
N LYS A 7 -10.73 -10.53 26.19
CA LYS A 7 -10.26 -11.05 24.90
C LYS A 7 -9.72 -9.95 23.98
N LEU A 8 -10.39 -8.80 23.92
CA LEU A 8 -9.96 -7.64 23.14
C LEU A 8 -8.63 -7.09 23.68
N GLU A 9 -8.49 -6.91 25.00
CA GLU A 9 -7.23 -6.45 25.60
C GLU A 9 -6.07 -7.42 25.37
N ARG A 10 -6.32 -8.73 25.49
CA ARG A 10 -5.30 -9.74 25.17
C ARG A 10 -4.89 -9.68 23.70
N PHE A 11 -5.85 -9.49 22.80
CA PHE A 11 -5.58 -9.33 21.37
C PHE A 11 -4.71 -8.10 21.11
N LYS A 12 -5.06 -6.94 21.66
CA LYS A 12 -4.26 -5.72 21.57
C LYS A 12 -2.85 -5.94 22.08
N LYS A 13 -2.70 -6.45 23.31
CA LYS A 13 -1.39 -6.70 23.93
C LYS A 13 -0.51 -7.60 23.07
N HIS A 14 -1.07 -8.67 22.51
CA HIS A 14 -0.33 -9.58 21.65
C HIS A 14 0.19 -8.88 20.38
N TYR A 15 -0.66 -8.17 19.66
CA TYR A 15 -0.26 -7.52 18.41
C TYR A 15 0.62 -6.29 18.61
N PHE A 16 0.43 -5.50 19.68
CA PHE A 16 1.35 -4.42 20.02
C PHE A 16 2.76 -4.96 20.30
N HIS A 17 2.88 -6.10 21.00
CA HIS A 17 4.18 -6.73 21.19
C HIS A 17 4.82 -7.18 19.87
N LEU A 18 4.04 -7.71 18.91
CA LEU A 18 4.57 -8.05 17.58
C LEU A 18 5.03 -6.80 16.80
N ILE A 19 4.36 -5.66 16.97
CA ILE A 19 4.77 -4.39 16.38
C ILE A 19 6.08 -3.90 17.01
N GLU A 20 6.24 -4.00 18.33
CA GLU A 20 7.51 -3.69 19.02
C GLU A 20 8.67 -4.52 18.48
N VAL A 21 8.44 -5.81 18.21
CA VAL A 21 9.45 -6.67 17.56
C VAL A 21 9.77 -6.17 16.15
N ALA A 22 8.76 -5.81 15.35
CA ALA A 22 8.97 -5.24 14.02
C ALA A 22 9.70 -3.89 14.04
N GLU A 23 9.62 -3.14 15.14
CA GLU A 23 10.28 -1.85 15.37
C GLU A 23 11.68 -1.97 16.01
N SER A 24 12.16 -3.19 16.30
CA SER A 24 13.51 -3.39 16.83
C SER A 24 14.60 -3.04 15.83
N ASP A 25 15.76 -2.59 16.32
CA ASP A 25 16.90 -2.14 15.52
C ASP A 25 17.28 -3.16 14.43
N VAL A 26 17.38 -4.44 14.80
CA VAL A 26 17.72 -5.54 13.87
C VAL A 26 16.74 -5.64 12.69
N ASN A 27 15.46 -5.32 12.91
CA ASN A 27 14.45 -5.36 11.85
C ASN A 27 14.35 -4.05 11.06
N LEU A 28 14.91 -2.96 11.59
CA LEU A 28 15.03 -1.66 10.92
C LEU A 28 16.34 -1.51 10.13
N ASP A 29 17.26 -2.45 10.25
CA ASP A 29 18.41 -2.57 9.34
C ASP A 29 17.98 -2.92 7.91
N ASP A 30 18.92 -2.92 6.96
CA ASP A 30 18.72 -3.35 5.57
C ASP A 30 17.48 -2.74 4.88
N GLN A 31 17.41 -1.41 4.87
CA GLN A 31 16.27 -0.64 4.33
C GLN A 31 14.91 -1.00 4.96
N LYS A 32 14.93 -1.55 6.18
CA LYS A 32 13.74 -1.87 6.98
C LYS A 32 12.86 -2.94 6.34
N VAL A 33 13.41 -3.76 5.44
CA VAL A 33 12.65 -4.79 4.71
C VAL A 33 12.05 -5.81 5.69
N HIS A 34 12.79 -6.22 6.71
CA HIS A 34 12.31 -7.15 7.74
C HIS A 34 11.13 -6.57 8.52
N SER A 35 11.25 -5.33 8.99
CA SER A 35 10.18 -4.60 9.68
C SER A 35 8.90 -4.56 8.83
N LYS A 36 9.03 -4.22 7.53
CA LYS A 36 7.88 -4.15 6.61
C LYS A 36 7.24 -5.52 6.38
N ILE A 37 8.03 -6.59 6.23
CA ILE A 37 7.53 -7.96 6.08
C ILE A 37 6.77 -8.43 7.33
N LEU A 38 7.31 -8.14 8.52
CA LEU A 38 6.63 -8.45 9.78
C LEU A 38 5.31 -7.68 9.89
N CYS A 39 5.30 -6.40 9.56
CA CYS A 39 4.08 -5.60 9.51
C CYS A 39 3.05 -6.15 8.51
N CYS A 40 3.48 -6.56 7.31
CA CYS A 40 2.59 -7.19 6.33
C CYS A 40 1.96 -8.48 6.87
N SER A 41 2.74 -9.30 7.58
CA SER A 41 2.25 -10.53 8.22
C SER A 41 1.27 -10.24 9.35
N ILE A 42 1.54 -9.20 10.15
CA ILE A 42 0.65 -8.71 11.21
C ILE A 42 -0.68 -8.22 10.61
N LEU A 43 -0.65 -7.42 9.55
CA LEU A 43 -1.85 -6.93 8.85
C LEU A 43 -2.70 -8.08 8.30
N ASP A 44 -2.07 -9.07 7.66
CA ASP A 44 -2.77 -10.25 7.15
C ASP A 44 -3.50 -11.00 8.27
N ALA A 45 -2.83 -11.19 9.41
CA ALA A 45 -3.42 -11.86 10.56
C ALA A 45 -4.60 -11.05 11.12
N ILE A 46 -4.42 -9.75 11.38
CA ILE A 46 -5.47 -8.85 11.87
C ILE A 46 -6.67 -8.83 10.90
N SER A 47 -6.42 -8.84 9.58
CA SER A 47 -7.48 -8.84 8.57
C SER A 47 -8.37 -10.08 8.67
N LYS A 48 -7.80 -11.24 9.04
CA LYS A 48 -8.53 -12.48 9.27
C LYS A 48 -9.40 -12.42 10.52
N SER A 49 -8.94 -11.74 11.57
CA SER A 49 -9.72 -11.45 12.78
C SER A 49 -10.90 -10.50 12.50
N ALA A 50 -10.66 -9.46 11.71
CA ALA A 50 -11.70 -8.47 11.36
C ALA A 50 -12.76 -9.04 10.40
N PHE A 51 -12.35 -9.86 9.43
CA PHE A 51 -13.20 -10.33 8.34
C PHE A 51 -13.05 -11.84 8.06
N PRO A 52 -13.36 -12.71 9.03
CA PRO A 52 -13.21 -14.16 8.87
C PRO A 52 -14.03 -14.75 7.71
N GLU A 53 -15.14 -14.09 7.34
CA GLU A 53 -16.05 -14.51 6.27
C GLU A 53 -15.50 -14.31 4.86
N ILE A 54 -14.56 -13.38 4.67
CA ILE A 54 -13.99 -13.07 3.36
C ILE A 54 -12.86 -14.07 3.07
N LYS A 55 -13.02 -14.93 2.05
CA LYS A 55 -12.01 -15.96 1.73
C LYS A 55 -10.73 -15.38 1.12
N SER A 56 -10.86 -14.38 0.24
CA SER A 56 -9.73 -13.77 -0.45
C SER A 56 -8.87 -12.93 0.50
N ASN A 57 -7.58 -13.24 0.59
CA ASN A 57 -6.64 -12.47 1.41
C ASN A 57 -6.57 -11.01 0.94
N CYS A 58 -6.45 -10.78 -0.37
CA CYS A 58 -6.46 -9.44 -0.97
C CYS A 58 -7.69 -8.62 -0.55
N GLN A 59 -8.88 -9.22 -0.59
CA GLN A 59 -10.10 -8.52 -0.19
C GLN A 59 -10.11 -8.20 1.30
N ARG A 60 -9.72 -9.14 2.18
CA ARG A 60 -9.61 -8.87 3.63
C ARG A 60 -8.63 -7.74 3.93
N PHE A 61 -7.46 -7.80 3.31
CA PHE A 61 -6.42 -6.79 3.46
C PHE A 61 -6.94 -5.41 3.05
N ILE A 62 -7.48 -5.28 1.84
CA ILE A 62 -8.00 -4.01 1.33
C ILE A 62 -9.15 -3.50 2.22
N SER A 63 -10.09 -4.36 2.62
CA SER A 63 -11.19 -3.98 3.52
C SER A 63 -10.70 -3.48 4.88
N LEU A 64 -9.63 -4.07 5.42
CA LEU A 64 -9.02 -3.60 6.66
C LEU A 64 -8.36 -2.23 6.48
N VAL A 65 -7.56 -2.07 5.43
CA VAL A 65 -6.86 -0.81 5.12
C VAL A 65 -7.85 0.34 4.92
N GLN A 66 -8.96 0.11 4.24
CA GLN A 66 -10.01 1.13 4.01
C GLN A 66 -10.63 1.67 5.30
N LEU A 67 -10.65 0.87 6.36
CA LEU A 67 -11.19 1.28 7.66
C LEU A 67 -10.14 1.96 8.56
N CYS A 68 -8.86 1.92 8.18
CA CYS A 68 -7.78 2.55 8.94
C CYS A 68 -7.79 4.06 8.73
N ARG A 69 -8.33 4.80 9.71
CA ARG A 69 -8.43 6.27 9.68
C ARG A 69 -7.08 6.99 9.62
N SER A 70 -6.00 6.30 9.98
CA SER A 70 -4.63 6.79 9.85
C SER A 70 -4.18 7.00 8.40
N TRP A 71 -4.92 6.47 7.42
CA TRP A 71 -4.56 6.61 6.00
C TRP A 71 -5.76 7.00 5.11
N PRO A 72 -6.17 8.27 5.16
CA PRO A 72 -7.30 8.76 4.36
C PRO A 72 -7.06 8.69 2.84
N ASP A 73 -5.80 8.75 2.41
CA ASP A 73 -5.41 8.72 0.99
C ASP A 73 -5.42 7.30 0.38
N SER A 74 -5.75 6.26 1.15
CA SER A 74 -5.78 4.86 0.69
C SER A 74 -6.65 4.63 -0.55
N GLN A 75 -7.76 5.38 -0.68
CA GLN A 75 -8.70 5.26 -1.78
C GLN A 75 -8.40 6.17 -2.98
N LYS A 76 -7.39 7.06 -2.87
CA LYS A 76 -6.93 7.87 -4.00
C LYS A 76 -6.20 7.03 -5.02
N VAL A 77 -6.17 7.52 -6.25
CA VAL A 77 -5.55 6.87 -7.40
C VAL A 77 -4.08 7.28 -7.48
N SER A 78 -3.16 6.32 -7.54
CA SER A 78 -1.76 6.64 -7.78
C SER A 78 -1.58 7.24 -9.17
N VAL A 79 -1.37 8.55 -9.22
CA VAL A 79 -1.21 9.29 -10.48
C VAL A 79 0.03 8.81 -11.22
N LEU A 80 1.11 8.49 -10.50
CA LEU A 80 2.34 7.94 -11.09
C LEU A 80 2.05 6.66 -11.89
N HIS A 81 1.31 5.71 -11.31
CA HIS A 81 0.99 4.44 -11.96
C HIS A 81 -0.04 4.62 -13.08
N LEU A 82 -0.98 5.57 -12.94
CA LEU A 82 -1.91 5.94 -14.01
C LEU A 82 -1.18 6.53 -15.22
N LEU A 83 -0.27 7.48 -15.01
CA LEU A 83 0.56 8.04 -16.08
C LEU A 83 1.36 6.94 -16.77
N ARG A 84 2.00 6.06 -15.99
CA ARG A 84 2.77 4.95 -16.54
C ARG A 84 1.92 4.00 -17.39
N LEU A 85 0.71 3.67 -16.94
CA LEU A 85 -0.25 2.86 -17.71
C LEU A 85 -0.54 3.48 -19.08
N LEU A 86 -0.77 4.79 -19.11
CA LEU A 86 -1.09 5.54 -20.32
C LEU A 86 0.12 5.75 -21.25
N GLU A 87 1.34 5.70 -20.71
CA GLU A 87 2.59 5.72 -21.47
C GLU A 87 2.88 4.40 -22.19
N ILE A 88 2.77 3.27 -21.47
CA ILE A 88 3.19 1.96 -21.99
C ILE A 88 2.12 1.28 -22.85
N SER A 89 0.89 1.79 -22.83
CA SER A 89 -0.20 1.21 -23.61
C SER A 89 0.02 1.50 -25.12
N PRO A 90 0.28 0.46 -25.94
CA PRO A 90 0.81 0.63 -27.29
C PRO A 90 -0.20 1.18 -28.30
N ILE A 91 -1.49 0.93 -28.08
CA ILE A 91 -2.58 1.39 -28.93
C ILE A 91 -3.71 1.85 -28.00
N LEU A 92 -3.96 3.15 -27.97
CA LEU A 92 -5.06 3.75 -27.21
C LEU A 92 -6.23 4.06 -28.15
N SER A 93 -7.42 3.64 -27.77
CA SER A 93 -8.69 4.08 -28.36
C SER A 93 -8.88 5.60 -28.21
N LEU A 94 -9.84 6.18 -28.93
CA LEU A 94 -10.11 7.63 -28.87
C LEU A 94 -10.43 8.11 -27.44
N GLU A 95 -11.22 7.34 -26.70
CA GLU A 95 -11.58 7.65 -25.30
C GLU A 95 -10.35 7.58 -24.38
N GLU A 96 -9.49 6.58 -24.55
CA GLU A 96 -8.25 6.46 -23.77
C GLU A 96 -7.24 7.56 -24.11
N GLN A 97 -7.21 8.04 -25.37
CA GLN A 97 -6.40 9.19 -25.75
C GLN A 97 -6.91 10.50 -25.10
N GLN A 98 -8.24 10.65 -24.99
CA GLN A 98 -8.84 11.78 -24.28
C GLN A 98 -8.50 11.74 -22.79
N LEU A 99 -8.64 10.58 -22.15
CA LEU A 99 -8.20 10.35 -20.77
C LEU A 99 -6.72 10.74 -20.62
N LYS A 100 -5.84 10.22 -21.48
CA LYS A 100 -4.41 10.54 -21.46
C LYS A 100 -4.13 12.03 -21.55
N LYS A 101 -4.79 12.73 -22.47
CA LYS A 101 -4.62 14.17 -22.65
C LYS A 101 -5.01 14.95 -21.39
N GLN A 102 -6.14 14.59 -20.76
CA GLN A 102 -6.62 15.27 -19.56
C GLN A 102 -5.71 15.03 -18.36
N ILE A 103 -5.29 13.79 -18.13
CA ILE A 103 -4.38 13.43 -17.04
C ILE A 103 -3.02 14.11 -17.21
N LEU A 104 -2.45 14.11 -18.42
CA LEU A 104 -1.18 14.81 -18.70
C LEU A 104 -1.30 16.32 -18.50
N LEU A 105 -2.41 16.95 -18.90
CA LEU A 105 -2.61 18.38 -18.70
C LEU A 105 -2.65 18.75 -17.21
N LYS A 106 -3.20 17.89 -16.36
CA LYS A 106 -3.30 18.13 -14.92
C LYS A 106 -2.02 17.79 -14.14
N TYR A 107 -1.33 16.70 -14.51
CA TYR A 107 -0.28 16.10 -13.66
C TYR A 107 1.13 16.07 -14.27
N SER A 108 1.33 16.44 -15.54
CA SER A 108 2.65 16.38 -16.19
C SER A 108 3.75 17.09 -15.40
N ARG A 109 3.47 18.30 -14.90
CA ARG A 109 4.42 19.12 -14.14
C ARG A 109 4.86 18.50 -12.81
N MET A 110 4.04 17.61 -12.23
CA MET A 110 4.34 17.00 -10.94
C MET A 110 5.50 16.00 -11.03
N PHE A 111 5.67 15.36 -12.20
CA PHE A 111 6.67 14.31 -12.42
C PHE A 111 7.73 14.71 -13.45
N GLU A 112 7.91 16.02 -13.71
CA GLU A 112 8.99 16.50 -14.57
C GLU A 112 10.35 16.11 -13.95
N PRO A 113 11.23 15.43 -14.70
CA PRO A 113 12.57 15.11 -14.22
C PRO A 113 13.32 16.40 -13.88
N THR A 114 13.90 16.46 -12.69
CA THR A 114 14.81 17.55 -12.32
C THR A 114 16.26 17.09 -12.41
N ASP A 115 17.15 17.97 -12.85
CA ASP A 115 18.61 17.72 -12.88
C ASP A 115 19.27 17.88 -11.50
N TYR A 116 18.47 18.13 -10.45
CA TYR A 116 18.98 18.28 -9.10
C TYR A 116 19.28 16.89 -8.50
N LEU A 117 20.45 16.77 -7.87
CA LEU A 117 20.85 15.59 -7.08
C LEU A 117 20.01 15.43 -5.78
N MET A 118 19.18 16.42 -5.45
CA MET A 118 18.31 16.38 -4.28
C MET A 118 17.01 15.64 -4.65
N ASN A 119 16.66 14.61 -3.89
CA ASN A 119 15.40 13.89 -4.01
C ASN A 119 14.25 14.87 -3.74
N SER A 120 13.51 15.23 -4.79
CA SER A 120 12.23 15.89 -4.62
C SER A 120 11.21 14.85 -4.13
N GLU A 121 10.48 15.21 -3.08
CA GLU A 121 9.49 14.35 -2.45
C GLU A 121 8.12 15.02 -2.47
N PHE A 122 7.09 14.29 -2.89
CA PHE A 122 5.71 14.77 -2.92
C PHE A 122 4.77 13.81 -2.21
N SER A 123 3.88 14.35 -1.39
CA SER A 123 2.85 13.54 -0.74
C SER A 123 1.82 13.02 -1.75
N ILE A 124 1.41 11.77 -1.58
CA ILE A 124 0.29 11.17 -2.33
C ILE A 124 -1.06 11.84 -2.01
N SER A 125 -1.14 12.70 -0.99
CA SER A 125 -2.37 13.45 -0.69
C SER A 125 -2.80 14.39 -1.83
N SER A 126 -1.91 14.70 -2.76
CA SER A 126 -2.20 15.49 -3.97
C SER A 126 -2.79 14.67 -5.13
N ASP A 127 -2.85 13.34 -4.98
CA ASP A 127 -3.41 12.46 -6.00
C ASP A 127 -4.91 12.63 -6.17
N MET A 128 -5.40 12.25 -7.35
CA MET A 128 -6.82 12.35 -7.68
C MET A 128 -7.68 11.36 -6.89
N ASP A 129 -8.91 11.80 -6.62
CA ASP A 129 -9.94 10.91 -6.11
C ASP A 129 -10.37 9.91 -7.19
N VAL A 130 -10.74 8.70 -6.76
CA VAL A 130 -11.22 7.67 -7.70
C VAL A 130 -12.46 8.12 -8.46
N ASN A 131 -13.34 8.93 -7.87
CA ASN A 131 -14.55 9.41 -8.54
C ASN A 131 -14.21 10.29 -9.74
N GLU A 132 -13.22 11.18 -9.61
CA GLU A 132 -12.72 11.99 -10.72
C GLU A 132 -12.16 11.10 -11.84
N LEU A 133 -11.45 10.02 -11.49
CA LEU A 133 -10.96 9.08 -12.49
C LEU A 133 -12.12 8.38 -13.22
N LEU A 134 -13.16 7.96 -12.49
CA LEU A 134 -14.29 7.22 -13.04
C LEU A 134 -15.17 8.06 -13.99
N GLU A 135 -15.15 9.38 -13.86
CA GLU A 135 -15.79 10.31 -14.80
C GLU A 135 -15.07 10.33 -16.15
N LEU A 136 -13.74 10.18 -16.13
CA LEU A 136 -12.89 10.18 -17.33
C LEU A 136 -12.64 8.78 -17.89
N TRP A 137 -12.93 7.74 -17.12
CA TRP A 137 -12.58 6.37 -17.47
C TRP A 137 -13.50 5.82 -18.58
N PRO A 138 -12.94 5.21 -19.64
CA PRO A 138 -13.72 4.62 -20.73
C PRO A 138 -14.77 3.61 -20.26
N ARG A 139 -15.94 3.60 -20.92
CA ARG A 139 -17.06 2.72 -20.57
C ARG A 139 -17.62 2.01 -21.79
N GLN A 140 -18.01 0.75 -21.59
CA GLN A 140 -18.74 -0.03 -22.58
C GLN A 140 -19.93 -0.70 -21.89
N ASN A 141 -21.15 -0.48 -22.40
CA ASN A 141 -22.39 -1.00 -21.82
C ASN A 141 -22.51 -0.72 -20.30
N ASP A 142 -22.27 0.53 -19.90
CA ASP A 142 -22.26 0.99 -18.50
C ASP A 142 -21.25 0.32 -17.57
N GLN A 143 -20.32 -0.48 -18.12
CA GLN A 143 -19.23 -1.09 -17.36
C GLN A 143 -17.89 -0.43 -17.68
N TYR A 144 -17.08 -0.22 -16.65
CA TYR A 144 -15.71 0.27 -16.82
C TYR A 144 -14.87 -0.79 -17.53
N VAL A 145 -14.34 -0.44 -18.70
CA VAL A 145 -13.45 -1.32 -19.46
C VAL A 145 -12.03 -1.29 -18.88
N LYS A 146 -11.20 -2.22 -19.32
CA LYS A 146 -9.79 -2.24 -18.95
C LYS A 146 -9.00 -1.34 -19.89
N VAL A 147 -8.24 -0.40 -19.34
CA VAL A 147 -7.24 0.39 -20.07
C VAL A 147 -5.90 -0.26 -19.82
N GLY A 148 -5.17 -0.65 -20.88
CA GLY A 148 -3.90 -1.38 -20.74
C GLY A 148 -3.98 -2.65 -19.88
N GLY A 149 -5.15 -3.31 -19.85
CA GLY A 149 -5.40 -4.50 -19.02
C GLY A 149 -5.79 -4.23 -17.56
N VAL A 150 -5.82 -2.95 -17.13
CA VAL A 150 -6.05 -2.52 -15.75
C VAL A 150 -7.44 -1.92 -15.58
N LYS A 151 -8.12 -2.21 -14.46
CA LYS A 151 -9.37 -1.55 -14.04
C LYS A 151 -9.07 -0.36 -13.13
N PRO A 152 -9.93 0.67 -13.07
CA PRO A 152 -9.62 1.92 -12.36
C PRO A 152 -9.36 1.71 -10.86
N HIS A 153 -10.11 0.81 -10.20
CA HIS A 153 -9.91 0.50 -8.78
C HIS A 153 -8.54 -0.13 -8.48
N GLN A 154 -7.89 -0.76 -9.46
CA GLN A 154 -6.58 -1.36 -9.29
C GLN A 154 -5.47 -0.31 -9.23
N LEU A 155 -5.75 0.95 -9.59
CA LEU A 155 -4.79 2.06 -9.48
C LEU A 155 -4.84 2.76 -8.12
N LYS A 156 -5.76 2.37 -7.23
CA LYS A 156 -5.84 2.96 -5.89
C LYS A 156 -4.65 2.58 -5.03
N HIS A 157 -4.28 3.46 -4.11
CA HIS A 157 -3.18 3.24 -3.19
C HIS A 157 -3.33 2.01 -2.30
N GLU A 158 -4.55 1.68 -1.87
CA GLU A 158 -4.84 0.43 -1.14
C GLU A 158 -4.47 -0.83 -1.95
N HIS A 159 -4.63 -0.78 -3.28
CA HIS A 159 -4.24 -1.87 -4.17
C HIS A 159 -2.74 -1.84 -4.46
N MET A 160 -2.15 -0.64 -4.62
CA MET A 160 -0.69 -0.50 -4.76
C MET A 160 0.04 -1.05 -3.53
N LEU A 161 -0.47 -0.77 -2.32
CA LEU A 161 0.06 -1.33 -1.08
C LEU A 161 -0.05 -2.86 -1.04
N TRP A 162 -1.16 -3.42 -1.52
CA TRP A 162 -1.30 -4.88 -1.66
C TRP A 162 -0.25 -5.49 -2.60
N LEU A 163 -0.02 -4.85 -3.76
CA LEU A 163 1.02 -5.29 -4.71
C LEU A 163 2.42 -5.15 -4.10
N TYR A 164 2.68 -4.06 -3.38
CA TYR A 164 3.93 -3.84 -2.66
C TYR A 164 4.16 -4.91 -1.57
N ARG A 165 3.13 -5.22 -0.79
CA ARG A 165 3.13 -6.31 0.20
C ARG A 165 3.45 -7.66 -0.45
N ASN A 166 2.94 -7.94 -1.65
CA ASN A 166 3.26 -9.19 -2.33
C ASN A 166 4.74 -9.29 -2.69
N ALA A 167 5.34 -8.22 -3.20
CA ALA A 167 6.78 -8.20 -3.46
C ALA A 167 7.60 -8.35 -2.17
N LEU A 168 7.21 -7.69 -1.08
CA LEU A 168 7.89 -7.84 0.20
C LEU A 168 7.85 -9.30 0.71
N VAL A 169 6.65 -9.89 0.78
CA VAL A 169 6.45 -11.19 1.44
C VAL A 169 6.88 -12.36 0.54
N HIS A 170 6.72 -12.24 -0.78
CA HIS A 170 7.00 -13.33 -1.72
C HIS A 170 8.32 -13.20 -2.46
N GLU A 171 8.91 -12.00 -2.52
CA GLU A 171 10.19 -11.75 -3.20
C GLU A 171 11.26 -11.17 -2.27
N TYR A 172 10.93 -10.92 -1.00
CA TYR A 172 11.85 -10.41 0.02
C TYR A 172 12.56 -9.11 -0.37
N ARG A 173 11.87 -8.25 -1.13
CA ARG A 173 12.43 -6.99 -1.62
C ARG A 173 11.40 -5.88 -1.63
N SER A 174 11.87 -4.65 -1.46
CA SER A 174 11.09 -3.45 -1.75
C SER A 174 11.00 -3.23 -3.27
N PRO A 175 9.80 -3.10 -3.85
CA PRO A 175 9.67 -2.56 -5.21
C PRO A 175 10.29 -1.18 -5.35
N GLY A 176 11.04 -0.97 -6.43
CA GLY A 176 11.72 0.30 -6.70
C GLY A 176 13.09 0.41 -6.04
N ASN A 177 13.75 1.54 -6.30
CA ASN A 177 14.99 2.00 -5.69
C ASN A 177 14.78 3.21 -4.76
N GLY A 178 13.53 3.61 -4.50
CA GLY A 178 13.19 4.66 -3.55
C GLY A 178 13.70 4.33 -2.15
N VAL A 179 14.19 5.35 -1.45
CA VAL A 179 14.88 5.20 -0.18
C VAL A 179 13.97 5.62 0.96
N ASP A 180 13.75 4.69 1.87
CA ASP A 180 13.14 4.93 3.17
C ASP A 180 14.21 5.54 4.09
N LEU A 181 14.38 6.86 4.02
CA LEU A 181 15.31 7.60 4.87
C LEU A 181 14.65 7.84 6.24
N ASP A 182 15.22 7.23 7.29
CA ASP A 182 14.83 7.49 8.68
C ASP A 182 15.96 8.25 9.37
N LEU A 183 16.03 9.56 9.08
CA LEU A 183 16.92 10.49 9.75
C LEU A 183 16.23 11.05 11.01
N GLY A 184 15.89 10.17 11.95
CA GLY A 184 15.35 10.54 13.26
C GLY A 184 13.99 11.25 13.20
N GLN A 185 13.93 12.54 13.53
CA GLN A 185 12.66 13.30 13.61
C GLN A 185 12.04 13.60 12.23
N CYS A 186 12.75 13.35 11.13
CA CYS A 186 12.29 13.65 9.77
C CYS A 186 11.81 12.43 8.98
N ALA A 187 11.59 11.28 9.63
CA ALA A 187 11.16 10.09 8.90
C ALA A 187 9.73 10.26 8.39
N ALA A 188 9.51 9.91 7.12
CA ALA A 188 8.20 9.97 6.52
C ALA A 188 7.23 8.99 7.20
N GLU A 189 6.08 9.49 7.65
CA GLU A 189 5.02 8.68 8.28
C GLU A 189 3.94 8.24 7.30
N HIS A 190 3.92 8.84 6.10
CA HIS A 190 2.95 8.58 5.04
C HIS A 190 3.66 8.24 3.73
N PRO A 191 2.99 7.52 2.80
CA PRO A 191 3.56 7.22 1.50
C PRO A 191 3.79 8.49 0.68
N PHE A 192 4.81 8.48 -0.16
CA PHE A 192 5.22 9.64 -0.95
C PHE A 192 5.83 9.20 -2.28
N TYR A 193 5.87 10.13 -3.23
CA TYR A 193 6.65 10.00 -4.44
C TYR A 193 8.04 10.55 -4.23
N GLN A 194 9.06 9.86 -4.72
CA GLN A 194 10.45 10.27 -4.65
C GLN A 194 11.07 10.20 -6.04
N GLN A 195 11.81 11.24 -6.41
CA GLN A 195 12.68 11.20 -7.58
C GLN A 195 13.96 10.44 -7.24
N VAL A 196 14.26 9.38 -8.00
CA VAL A 196 15.48 8.58 -7.88
C VAL A 196 16.34 8.81 -9.10
N THR A 197 17.58 9.27 -8.87
CA THR A 197 18.54 9.58 -9.93
C THR A 197 19.63 8.51 -9.98
N THR A 198 19.76 7.82 -11.12
CA THR A 198 20.85 6.87 -11.38
C THR A 198 21.90 7.49 -12.31
N VAL A 199 23.16 7.10 -12.12
CA VAL A 199 24.27 7.48 -13.00
C VAL A 199 24.44 6.38 -14.04
N ASP A 200 24.05 6.67 -15.27
CA ASP A 200 23.94 5.65 -16.33
C ASP A 200 25.23 5.48 -17.12
N SER A 201 26.04 6.53 -17.29
CA SER A 201 27.37 6.40 -17.90
C SER A 201 28.29 7.61 -17.64
N LEU A 202 29.60 7.33 -17.64
CA LEU A 202 30.64 8.35 -17.75
C LEU A 202 30.87 8.65 -19.24
N GLY A 203 30.08 9.55 -19.81
CA GLY A 203 30.40 10.13 -21.11
C GLY A 203 31.72 10.89 -21.04
N LYS A 204 32.45 11.01 -22.17
CA LYS A 204 33.82 11.56 -22.30
C LYS A 204 34.13 12.91 -21.62
N ASN A 205 33.16 13.60 -21.00
CA ASN A 205 33.36 14.64 -19.98
C ASN A 205 32.07 15.07 -19.25
N ARG A 206 31.00 14.25 -19.22
CA ARG A 206 29.75 14.55 -18.50
C ARG A 206 29.11 13.28 -17.95
N LEU A 207 28.79 13.29 -16.66
CA LEU A 207 27.95 12.27 -16.04
C LEU A 207 26.55 12.37 -16.66
N GLN A 208 26.05 11.27 -17.24
CA GLN A 208 24.64 11.18 -17.65
C GLN A 208 23.83 10.64 -16.48
N PHE A 209 22.82 11.40 -16.11
CA PHE A 209 21.86 11.04 -15.06
C PHE A 209 20.55 10.66 -15.70
N THR A 210 19.95 9.56 -15.25
CA THR A 210 18.54 9.27 -15.51
C THR A 210 17.75 9.36 -14.23
N SER A 211 16.69 10.15 -14.28
CA SER A 211 15.80 10.38 -13.16
C SER A 211 14.49 9.63 -13.38
N ARG A 212 14.01 8.92 -12.38
CA ARG A 212 12.71 8.24 -12.39
C ARG A 212 11.95 8.49 -11.10
N TRP A 213 10.64 8.64 -11.21
CA TRP A 213 9.77 8.80 -10.06
C TRP A 213 9.31 7.47 -9.54
N GLU A 214 9.29 7.32 -8.22
CA GLU A 214 8.91 6.10 -7.55
C GLU A 214 7.96 6.34 -6.39
N LEU A 215 7.07 5.39 -6.14
CA LEU A 215 6.19 5.38 -4.97
C LEU A 215 6.87 4.65 -3.82
N VAL A 216 7.02 5.33 -2.68
CA VAL A 216 7.69 4.81 -1.49
C VAL A 216 6.68 4.64 -0.35
N TYR A 217 6.68 3.45 0.24
CA TYR A 217 5.98 3.15 1.49
C TYR A 217 6.99 3.04 2.64
N PRO A 218 7.10 4.06 3.52
CA PRO A 218 8.06 4.04 4.62
C PRO A 218 7.68 3.04 5.72
N SER A 219 8.63 2.53 6.48
CA SER A 219 8.38 1.56 7.56
C SER A 219 7.44 2.11 8.63
N ARG A 220 7.58 3.39 8.99
CA ARG A 220 6.72 4.05 9.98
C ARG A 220 5.26 4.06 9.55
N PHE A 221 5.00 4.20 8.25
CA PHE A 221 3.67 4.04 7.70
C PHE A 221 3.11 2.64 7.98
N PHE A 222 3.89 1.58 7.75
CA PHE A 222 3.45 0.20 8.06
C PHE A 222 3.18 0.00 9.56
N LEU A 223 4.07 0.48 10.43
CA LEU A 223 3.91 0.39 11.89
C LEU A 223 2.63 1.10 12.34
N ASN A 224 2.40 2.32 11.87
CA ASN A 224 1.21 3.11 12.19
C ASN A 224 -0.07 2.47 11.63
N LEU A 225 -0.01 1.89 10.43
CA LEU A 225 -1.11 1.16 9.82
C LEU A 225 -1.46 -0.09 10.65
N CYS A 226 -0.47 -0.85 11.13
CA CYS A 226 -0.70 -1.97 12.05
C CYS A 226 -1.38 -1.53 13.35
N LYS A 227 -0.91 -0.45 13.98
CA LYS A 227 -1.52 0.11 15.21
C LYS A 227 -2.99 0.49 14.96
N SER A 228 -3.27 1.15 13.84
CA SER A 228 -4.64 1.49 13.43
C SER A 228 -5.50 0.26 13.11
N ALA A 229 -4.92 -0.77 12.51
CA ALA A 229 -5.62 -2.00 12.15
C ALA A 229 -6.07 -2.79 13.38
N ILE A 230 -5.27 -2.80 14.45
CA ILE A 230 -5.65 -3.42 15.73
C ILE A 230 -6.93 -2.76 16.26
N GLU A 231 -6.97 -1.43 16.27
CA GLU A 231 -8.16 -0.69 16.73
C GLU A 231 -9.38 -0.98 15.87
N VAL A 232 -9.23 -1.02 14.54
CA VAL A 232 -10.30 -1.42 13.62
C VAL A 232 -10.81 -2.83 13.93
N ALA A 233 -9.93 -3.82 14.08
CA ALA A 233 -10.34 -5.19 14.36
C ALA A 233 -11.06 -5.31 15.72
N CYS A 234 -10.62 -4.56 16.72
CA CYS A 234 -11.29 -4.48 18.02
C CYS A 234 -12.67 -3.83 17.90
N GLU A 235 -12.80 -2.72 17.19
CA GLU A 235 -14.08 -2.04 16.97
C GLU A 235 -15.08 -2.94 16.22
N VAL A 236 -14.62 -3.62 15.16
CA VAL A 236 -15.46 -4.54 14.37
C VAL A 236 -15.97 -5.69 15.24
N ASN A 237 -15.09 -6.33 16.01
CA ASN A 237 -15.47 -7.44 16.88
C ASN A 237 -16.37 -7.00 18.04
N LEU A 238 -16.12 -5.83 18.63
CA LEU A 238 -16.97 -5.26 19.67
C LEU A 238 -18.38 -4.99 19.14
N LYS A 239 -18.51 -4.38 17.96
CA LYS A 239 -19.81 -4.11 17.31
C LYS A 239 -20.58 -5.38 16.97
N ARG A 240 -19.87 -6.45 16.58
CA ARG A 240 -20.46 -7.76 16.25
C ARG A 240 -20.75 -8.62 17.49
N GLY A 241 -20.24 -8.25 18.66
CA GLY A 241 -20.28 -9.10 19.85
C GLY A 241 -19.45 -10.40 19.70
N THR A 242 -18.49 -10.41 18.77
CA THR A 242 -17.67 -11.58 18.45
C THR A 242 -16.28 -11.48 19.06
N SER A 243 -15.61 -12.62 19.22
CA SER A 243 -14.21 -12.62 19.66
C SER A 243 -13.28 -12.38 18.47
N PRO A 244 -12.23 -11.55 18.63
CA PRO A 244 -11.21 -11.36 17.59
C PRO A 244 -10.36 -12.62 17.32
N PHE A 245 -10.56 -13.69 18.08
CA PHE A 245 -9.89 -14.98 17.84
C PHE A 245 -10.70 -15.93 16.95
N ASN A 246 -11.98 -15.62 16.68
CA ASN A 246 -12.88 -16.50 15.93
C ASN A 246 -12.45 -16.70 14.47
N GLY A 247 -11.66 -15.78 13.90
CA GLY A 247 -11.13 -15.94 12.54
C GLY A 247 -9.98 -16.94 12.42
N TYR A 248 -9.46 -17.44 13.53
CA TYR A 248 -8.37 -18.42 13.54
C TYR A 248 -8.94 -19.81 13.82
N SER A 249 -8.47 -20.80 13.06
CA SER A 249 -8.81 -22.20 13.33
C SER A 249 -8.25 -22.58 14.70
N SER A 250 -9.12 -22.89 15.65
CA SER A 250 -8.72 -23.51 16.90
C SER A 250 -8.45 -24.98 16.67
N GLY A 251 -7.24 -25.46 16.95
CA GLY A 251 -6.93 -26.89 16.88
C GLY A 251 -5.51 -27.20 16.44
N THR A 252 -5.24 -28.48 16.21
CA THR A 252 -3.91 -29.00 15.92
C THR A 252 -3.67 -29.18 14.42
N TYR A 253 -4.74 -29.46 13.66
CA TYR A 253 -4.65 -29.85 12.27
C TYR A 253 -4.67 -28.63 11.35
N TRP A 254 -3.87 -28.70 10.29
CA TRP A 254 -3.70 -27.58 9.35
C TRP A 254 -4.84 -27.48 8.34
N LEU A 255 -5.66 -28.53 8.22
CA LEU A 255 -6.94 -28.50 7.54
C LEU A 255 -8.01 -28.05 8.55
N PRO A 256 -8.63 -26.87 8.37
CA PRO A 256 -9.57 -26.33 9.35
C PRO A 256 -10.71 -27.28 9.69
N ASP A 257 -11.27 -27.94 8.68
CA ASP A 257 -12.38 -28.90 8.79
C ASP A 257 -12.03 -30.13 9.67
N PHE A 258 -10.74 -30.36 9.96
CA PHE A 258 -10.30 -31.47 10.82
C PHE A 258 -10.30 -31.09 12.31
N ASN A 259 -10.58 -29.83 12.64
CA ASN A 259 -10.61 -29.36 14.02
C ASN A 259 -12.04 -29.14 14.56
N GLU A 260 -13.06 -29.57 13.80
CA GLU A 260 -14.47 -29.57 14.20
C GLU A 260 -14.82 -30.69 15.19
#